data_AF-A0A3D2S4T9-F1
#
_entry.id   AF-A0A3D2S4T9-F1
#
_cell.length_a   1.000
_cell.length_b   1.000
_cell.length_c   1.000
_cell.angle_alpha   90.00
_cell.angle_beta   90.00
_cell.angle_gamma   90.00
#
_symmetry.space_group_name_H-M   'P 1'
#
loop_
_entity.id
_entity.type
_entity.pdbx_description
1 polymer ?
#
loop_
_entity_poly.entity_id
_entity_poly.type
_entity_poly.pdbx_seq_one_letter_code
_entity_poly.pdbx_strand_id
1 'polypeptide(L)'
;MATNTETGKVTTATTQIIDDFKITRPNEDAIFPQFFALNPFGTYQFGFLNARDAAIYDITLRFHYRDARYFQSGDSIVITGSGDIDWKFRKEYTTIDRDPNEPLTIDIAGSQFYNFLADAFPPDPDIYNIRIPDSVQFIVEAGGEDIYTYQLFNASTLGITEGQVTDVYTNVEGGLGLFSTRFTKISGIYPVSIQTRDSIGCSSITGGHNFTPDQSKPGFPFCN
;
A
#
# COMPACT_ATOMS: atom_id res chain seq x y z
N MET A 1 -27.30 -1.17 18.39
CA MET A 1 -28.47 -0.43 18.92
C MET A 1 -27.98 0.57 19.94
N ALA A 2 -28.38 1.83 19.81
CA ALA A 2 -28.16 2.88 20.79
C ALA A 2 -29.50 3.50 21.17
N THR A 3 -29.67 3.84 22.44
CA THR A 3 -30.87 4.50 22.95
C THR A 3 -30.47 5.82 23.56
N ASN A 4 -31.06 6.91 23.08
CA ASN A 4 -30.90 8.21 23.70
C ASN A 4 -31.70 8.24 25.01
N THR A 5 -31.00 8.42 26.14
CA THR A 5 -31.60 8.36 27.48
C THR A 5 -32.45 9.57 27.84
N GLU A 6 -32.36 10.67 27.09
CA GLU A 6 -33.13 11.90 27.31
C GLU A 6 -34.44 11.91 26.50
N THR A 7 -34.40 11.40 25.26
CA THR A 7 -35.52 11.44 24.31
C THR A 7 -36.22 10.10 24.14
N GLY A 8 -35.62 9.00 24.61
CA GLY A 8 -36.10 7.63 24.39
C GLY A 8 -35.95 7.14 22.95
N LYS A 9 -35.36 7.94 22.05
CA LYS A 9 -35.17 7.58 20.64
C LYS A 9 -34.18 6.42 20.53
N VAL A 10 -34.54 5.40 19.76
CA VAL A 10 -33.69 4.26 19.46
C VAL A 10 -33.11 4.42 18.06
N THR A 11 -31.84 4.09 17.93
CA THR A 11 -31.09 4.10 16.68
C THR A 11 -30.44 2.74 16.47
N THR A 12 -30.60 2.19 15.27
CA THR A 12 -30.13 0.85 14.88
C THR A 12 -29.37 0.92 13.58
N ALA A 13 -28.36 0.07 13.42
CA ALA A 13 -27.61 -0.11 12.19
C ALA A 13 -27.01 -1.51 12.20
N THR A 14 -26.85 -2.09 11.01
CA THR A 14 -26.28 -3.42 10.81
C THR A 14 -25.37 -3.38 9.60
N THR A 15 -24.29 -4.16 9.65
CA THR A 15 -23.37 -4.35 8.53
C THR A 15 -22.90 -5.80 8.54
N GLN A 16 -22.53 -6.33 7.38
CA GLN A 16 -21.88 -7.64 7.32
C GLN A 16 -20.47 -7.53 7.91
N ILE A 17 -19.90 -8.65 8.36
CA ILE A 17 -18.52 -8.68 8.86
C ILE A 17 -17.65 -9.26 7.76
N ILE A 18 -16.55 -8.58 7.43
CA ILE A 18 -15.55 -9.12 6.51
C ILE A 18 -14.69 -10.14 7.25
N ASP A 19 -14.64 -11.35 6.69
CA ASP A 19 -13.80 -12.43 7.16
C ASP A 19 -12.32 -12.23 6.75
N ASP A 20 -11.42 -12.98 7.40
CA ASP A 20 -10.03 -13.09 6.93
C ASP A 20 -9.97 -13.70 5.52
N PHE A 21 -8.96 -13.31 4.77
CA PHE A 21 -8.68 -13.76 3.41
C PHE A 21 -7.18 -13.91 3.20
N LYS A 22 -6.80 -14.68 2.20
CA LYS A 22 -5.40 -15.08 1.99
C LYS A 22 -4.70 -14.21 0.94
N ILE A 23 -3.46 -13.82 1.21
CA ILE A 23 -2.55 -13.33 0.16
C ILE A 23 -1.98 -14.52 -0.60
N THR A 24 -2.25 -14.57 -1.90
CA THR A 24 -1.85 -15.67 -2.79
C THR A 24 -0.53 -15.39 -3.50
N ARG A 25 -0.17 -14.11 -3.68
CA ARG A 25 1.10 -13.69 -4.26
C ARG A 25 1.63 -12.39 -3.62
N PRO A 26 2.76 -12.43 -2.88
CA PRO A 26 3.51 -13.63 -2.52
C PRO A 26 2.66 -14.61 -1.71
N ASN A 27 2.91 -15.91 -1.88
CA ASN A 27 2.11 -16.94 -1.20
C ASN A 27 2.39 -16.91 0.30
N GLU A 28 1.42 -16.50 1.12
CA GLU A 28 1.62 -16.40 2.58
C GLU A 28 1.93 -17.74 3.27
N ASP A 29 1.57 -18.87 2.63
CA ASP A 29 1.85 -20.22 3.14
C ASP A 29 3.18 -20.81 2.61
N ALA A 30 4.00 -20.01 1.91
CA ALA A 30 5.25 -20.52 1.37
C ALA A 30 6.24 -20.89 2.49
N ILE A 31 6.82 -22.07 2.38
CA ILE A 31 7.85 -22.57 3.30
C ILE A 31 9.22 -21.95 2.98
N PHE A 32 9.45 -21.60 1.72
CA PHE A 32 10.70 -20.99 1.26
C PHE A 32 10.60 -19.46 1.24
N PRO A 33 11.70 -18.75 1.54
CA PRO A 33 11.75 -17.30 1.44
C PRO A 33 11.34 -16.82 0.04
N GLN A 34 10.42 -15.86 0.01
CA GLN A 34 10.02 -15.16 -1.21
C GLN A 34 10.62 -13.76 -1.22
N PHE A 35 11.02 -13.31 -2.40
CA PHE A 35 11.63 -12.01 -2.62
C PHE A 35 10.74 -11.12 -3.46
N PHE A 36 10.73 -9.84 -3.16
CA PHE A 36 10.15 -8.85 -4.06
C PHE A 36 11.12 -8.56 -5.20
N ALA A 37 10.75 -9.00 -6.40
CA ALA A 37 11.55 -8.86 -7.61
C ALA A 37 10.78 -8.03 -8.65
N LEU A 38 11.20 -6.78 -8.80
CA LEU A 38 10.67 -5.82 -9.75
C LEU A 38 11.81 -4.96 -10.31
N ASN A 39 11.92 -4.90 -11.64
CA ASN A 39 12.80 -3.98 -12.35
C ASN A 39 11.99 -2.78 -12.89
N PRO A 40 12.62 -1.67 -13.32
CA PRO A 40 11.91 -0.44 -13.70
C PRO A 40 10.91 -0.59 -14.87
N PHE A 41 11.10 -1.59 -15.74
CA PHE A 41 10.25 -1.83 -16.91
C PHE A 41 9.44 -3.12 -16.80
N GLY A 42 9.53 -3.79 -15.64
CA GLY A 42 8.83 -5.03 -15.36
C GLY A 42 7.48 -4.79 -14.70
N THR A 43 6.77 -5.89 -14.48
CA THR A 43 5.51 -5.91 -13.73
C THR A 43 5.63 -6.95 -12.63
N TYR A 44 5.28 -6.55 -11.42
CA TYR A 44 5.10 -7.46 -10.30
C TYR A 44 3.60 -7.69 -10.11
N GLN A 45 3.14 -8.93 -10.06
CA GLN A 45 1.72 -9.18 -9.78
C GLN A 45 1.54 -9.50 -8.30
N PHE A 46 0.74 -8.69 -7.63
CA PHE A 46 0.27 -8.93 -6.28
C PHE A 46 -1.07 -9.66 -6.36
N GLY A 47 -1.27 -10.67 -5.50
CA GLY A 47 -2.47 -11.50 -5.54
C GLY A 47 -3.01 -11.80 -4.15
N PHE A 48 -4.33 -11.80 -4.02
CA PHE A 48 -5.04 -12.15 -2.80
C PHE A 48 -6.40 -12.76 -3.15
N LEU A 49 -6.97 -13.55 -2.25
CA LEU A 49 -8.35 -14.01 -2.38
C LEU A 49 -9.29 -12.87 -2.03
N ASN A 50 -10.39 -12.77 -2.78
CA ASN A 50 -11.49 -11.89 -2.45
C ASN A 50 -11.96 -12.18 -1.00
N ALA A 51 -12.20 -11.14 -0.23
CA ALA A 51 -12.70 -11.24 1.13
C ALA A 51 -14.24 -11.33 1.08
N ARG A 52 -14.80 -12.27 1.84
CA ARG A 52 -16.26 -12.39 1.95
C ARG A 52 -16.84 -11.06 2.44
N ASP A 53 -17.91 -10.60 1.80
CA ASP A 53 -18.65 -9.37 2.14
C ASP A 53 -17.86 -8.06 2.00
N ALA A 54 -16.66 -8.09 1.42
CA ALA A 54 -15.96 -6.89 0.99
C ALA A 54 -16.46 -6.45 -0.40
N ALA A 55 -16.54 -5.14 -0.57
CA ALA A 55 -16.99 -4.50 -1.81
C ALA A 55 -15.91 -3.62 -2.46
N ILE A 56 -14.93 -3.19 -1.65
CA ILE A 56 -13.90 -2.26 -2.06
C ILE A 56 -12.58 -2.54 -1.35
N TYR A 57 -11.47 -2.31 -2.03
CA TYR A 57 -10.13 -2.52 -1.52
C TYR A 57 -9.23 -1.30 -1.76
N ASP A 58 -8.49 -0.93 -0.71
CA ASP A 58 -7.28 -0.12 -0.82
C ASP A 58 -6.07 -1.04 -0.61
N ILE A 59 -5.04 -0.88 -1.44
CA ILE A 59 -3.84 -1.71 -1.39
C ILE A 59 -2.62 -0.81 -1.30
N THR A 60 -1.83 -1.08 -0.26
CA THR A 60 -0.61 -0.36 0.07
C THR A 60 0.58 -1.29 -0.02
N LEU A 61 1.65 -0.83 -0.65
CA LEU A 61 2.98 -1.41 -0.55
C LEU A 61 3.78 -0.53 0.43
N ARG A 62 4.18 -1.12 1.55
CA ARG A 62 5.11 -0.53 2.50
C ARG A 62 6.53 -0.91 2.10
N PHE A 63 7.38 0.08 1.85
CA PHE A 63 8.79 -0.12 1.51
C PHE A 63 9.65 0.19 2.74
N HIS A 64 10.42 -0.80 3.19
CA HIS A 64 11.36 -0.67 4.29
C HIS A 64 12.78 -0.39 3.78
N TYR A 65 13.45 0.53 4.46
CA TYR A 65 14.82 0.92 4.15
C TYR A 65 15.64 1.16 5.43
N ARG A 66 16.96 1.16 5.26
CA ARG A 66 17.91 1.56 6.30
C ARG A 66 18.71 2.76 5.84
N ASP A 67 18.86 3.74 6.71
CA ASP A 67 19.81 4.82 6.51
C ASP A 67 21.17 4.39 7.05
N ALA A 68 22.21 4.77 6.32
CA ALA A 68 23.57 4.46 6.69
C ALA A 68 24.51 5.60 6.30
N ARG A 69 25.67 5.63 6.95
CA ARG A 69 26.77 6.52 6.60
C ARG A 69 27.96 5.70 6.13
N TYR A 70 28.49 6.07 4.97
CA TYR A 70 29.74 5.54 4.46
C TYR A 70 30.94 6.36 4.94
N PHE A 71 31.95 5.65 5.43
CA PHE A 71 33.21 6.21 5.88
C PHE A 71 34.32 5.72 4.96
N GLN A 72 34.86 6.63 4.15
CA GLN A 72 36.00 6.36 3.27
C GLN A 72 37.22 5.87 4.05
N SER A 73 37.46 6.43 5.24
CA SER A 73 38.51 5.94 6.13
C SER A 73 38.11 4.56 6.65
N GLY A 74 38.67 3.51 6.05
CA GLY A 74 38.40 2.13 6.42
C GLY A 74 37.29 1.44 5.63
N ASP A 75 36.78 2.06 4.56
CA ASP A 75 35.81 1.46 3.62
C ASP A 75 34.65 0.76 4.35
N SER A 76 33.96 1.53 5.20
CA SER A 76 32.98 0.98 6.14
C SER A 76 31.64 1.69 6.07
N ILE A 77 30.57 0.95 6.34
CA ILE A 77 29.20 1.46 6.39
C ILE A 77 28.67 1.25 7.81
N VAL A 78 28.10 2.31 8.36
CA VAL A 78 27.44 2.29 9.68
C VAL A 78 25.97 2.60 9.48
N ILE A 79 25.09 1.68 9.90
CA ILE A 79 23.65 1.92 9.92
C ILE A 79 23.35 3.02 10.94
N THR A 80 22.69 4.08 10.50
CA THR A 80 22.32 5.24 11.32
C THR A 80 20.83 5.26 11.66
N GLY A 81 20.01 4.53 10.89
CA GLY A 81 18.57 4.45 11.12
C GLY A 81 17.87 3.41 10.26
N SER A 82 16.57 3.28 10.49
CA SER A 82 15.65 2.47 9.68
C SER A 82 14.31 3.18 9.59
N GLY A 83 13.63 3.02 8.46
CA GLY A 83 12.31 3.60 8.24
C GLY A 83 11.50 2.81 7.23
N ASP A 84 10.27 3.27 7.04
CA ASP A 84 9.38 2.78 6.02
C ASP A 84 8.55 3.91 5.41
N ILE A 85 8.09 3.69 4.19
CA ILE A 85 7.18 4.57 3.48
C ILE A 85 6.06 3.76 2.81
N ASP A 86 4.86 4.31 2.83
CA ASP A 86 3.65 3.65 2.33
C ASP A 86 3.25 4.19 0.96
N TRP A 87 3.16 3.30 -0.02
CA TRP A 87 2.62 3.59 -1.34
C TRP A 87 1.25 2.97 -1.54
N LYS A 88 0.20 3.78 -1.48
CA LYS A 88 -1.16 3.38 -1.88
C LYS A 88 -1.26 3.30 -3.40
N PHE A 89 -0.75 2.20 -3.97
CA PHE A 89 -0.66 2.00 -5.43
C PHE A 89 -1.99 1.64 -6.07
N ARG A 90 -2.93 1.10 -5.28
CA ARG A 90 -4.30 0.87 -5.73
C ARG A 90 -5.26 1.38 -4.68
N LYS A 91 -6.21 2.20 -5.11
CA LYS A 91 -7.30 2.72 -4.28
C LYS A 91 -8.63 2.35 -4.90
N GLU A 92 -9.64 2.20 -4.06
CA GLU A 92 -11.02 2.01 -4.48
C GLU A 92 -11.18 0.88 -5.51
N TYR A 93 -10.41 -0.20 -5.36
CA TYR A 93 -10.54 -1.36 -6.24
C TYR A 93 -11.80 -2.13 -5.88
N THR A 94 -12.73 -2.21 -6.82
CA THR A 94 -14.01 -2.88 -6.64
C THR A 94 -14.03 -4.21 -7.37
N THR A 95 -14.77 -5.16 -6.83
CA THR A 95 -15.03 -6.46 -7.45
C THR A 95 -16.54 -6.61 -7.59
N ILE A 96 -16.99 -7.13 -8.73
CA ILE A 96 -18.42 -7.40 -8.95
C ILE A 96 -18.80 -8.72 -8.28
N ASP A 97 -17.87 -9.66 -8.26
CA ASP A 97 -18.01 -10.93 -7.57
C ASP A 97 -17.55 -10.80 -6.11
N ARG A 98 -18.21 -11.53 -5.22
CA ARG A 98 -17.98 -11.60 -3.76
C ARG A 98 -17.65 -13.03 -3.33
N ASP A 99 -17.31 -13.91 -4.28
CA ASP A 99 -16.87 -15.27 -4.01
C ASP A 99 -15.51 -15.23 -3.28
N PRO A 100 -15.43 -15.68 -2.02
CA PRO A 100 -14.19 -15.68 -1.26
C PRO A 100 -13.11 -16.62 -1.82
N ASN A 101 -13.43 -17.43 -2.83
CA ASN A 101 -12.48 -18.29 -3.53
C ASN A 101 -11.92 -17.64 -4.81
N GLU A 102 -12.42 -16.46 -5.19
CA GLU A 102 -11.96 -15.77 -6.39
C GLU A 102 -10.58 -15.13 -6.13
N PRO A 103 -9.54 -15.49 -6.92
CA PRO A 103 -8.24 -14.84 -6.81
C PRO A 103 -8.27 -13.49 -7.54
N LEU A 104 -7.98 -12.43 -6.80
CA LEU A 104 -7.77 -11.08 -7.32
C LEU A 104 -6.28 -10.88 -7.58
N THR A 105 -5.95 -10.30 -8.73
CA THR A 105 -4.57 -10.01 -9.14
C THR A 105 -4.44 -8.56 -9.57
N ILE A 106 -3.46 -7.86 -8.99
CA ILE A 106 -3.16 -6.47 -9.29
C ILE A 106 -1.73 -6.36 -9.78
N ASP A 107 -1.57 -5.78 -10.96
CA ASP A 107 -0.28 -5.51 -11.54
C ASP A 107 0.32 -4.23 -10.94
N ILE A 108 1.57 -4.35 -10.49
CA ILE A 108 2.40 -3.25 -10.01
C ILE A 108 3.44 -2.99 -11.09
N ALA A 109 3.29 -1.87 -11.79
CA ALA A 109 4.26 -1.45 -12.79
C ALA A 109 5.55 -0.98 -12.12
N GLY A 110 6.70 -1.47 -12.61
CA GLY A 110 8.02 -1.02 -12.19
C GLY A 110 8.14 0.49 -12.26
N SER A 111 7.79 1.08 -13.40
CA SER A 111 7.90 2.52 -13.60
C SER A 111 7.21 3.34 -12.50
N GLN A 112 6.03 2.90 -12.06
CA GLN A 112 5.29 3.58 -10.99
C GLN A 112 5.95 3.40 -9.62
N PHE A 113 6.42 2.19 -9.29
CA PHE A 113 7.12 1.92 -8.04
C PHE A 113 8.41 2.75 -7.92
N TYR A 114 9.19 2.82 -9.00
CA TYR A 114 10.44 3.55 -9.01
C TYR A 114 10.22 5.07 -8.98
N ASN A 115 9.20 5.58 -9.66
CA ASN A 115 8.80 6.99 -9.55
C ASN A 115 8.35 7.33 -8.13
N PHE A 116 7.58 6.46 -7.47
CA PHE A 116 7.22 6.63 -6.06
C PHE A 116 8.46 6.74 -5.16
N LEU A 117 9.46 5.88 -5.35
CA LEU A 117 10.71 5.97 -4.58
C LEU A 117 11.47 7.27 -4.89
N ALA A 118 11.54 7.69 -6.15
CA ALA A 118 12.22 8.93 -6.53
C ALA A 118 11.55 10.16 -5.89
N ASP A 119 10.22 10.19 -5.85
CA ASP A 119 9.44 11.26 -5.23
C ASP A 119 9.55 11.26 -3.70
N ALA A 120 9.54 10.08 -3.08
CA ALA A 120 9.62 9.94 -1.62
C ALA A 120 11.02 10.20 -1.05
N PHE A 121 12.06 9.97 -1.84
CA PHE A 121 13.45 10.12 -1.42
C PHE A 121 14.18 11.12 -2.30
N PRO A 122 14.04 12.43 -2.06
CA PRO A 122 14.79 13.42 -2.85
C PRO A 122 16.31 13.16 -2.77
N PRO A 123 17.07 13.54 -3.81
CA PRO A 123 18.53 13.46 -3.81
C PRO A 123 19.12 14.18 -2.60
N ASP A 124 20.03 13.51 -1.88
CA ASP A 124 20.74 14.09 -0.75
C ASP A 124 22.12 14.58 -1.24
N PRO A 125 22.45 15.88 -1.02
CA PRO A 125 23.75 16.41 -1.41
C PRO A 125 24.92 15.79 -0.64
N ASP A 126 24.69 15.24 0.56
CA ASP A 126 25.73 14.51 1.28
C ASP A 126 25.88 13.10 0.68
N ILE A 127 26.96 12.94 -0.08
CA ILE A 127 27.28 11.70 -0.79
C ILE A 127 27.64 10.53 0.15
N TYR A 128 27.88 10.80 1.43
CA TYR A 128 28.18 9.78 2.43
C TYR A 128 26.93 9.18 3.07
N ASN A 129 25.77 9.83 2.91
CA ASN A 129 24.50 9.27 3.33
C ASN A 129 24.04 8.25 2.29
N ILE A 130 23.77 7.02 2.72
CA ILE A 130 23.33 5.93 1.86
C ILE A 130 22.00 5.40 2.40
N ARG A 131 21.09 5.09 1.48
CA ARG A 131 19.84 4.37 1.73
C ARG A 131 19.99 2.95 1.24
N ILE A 132 19.69 1.98 2.09
CA ILE A 132 19.77 0.56 1.78
C ILE A 132 18.34 0.02 1.66
N PRO A 133 17.87 -0.31 0.44
CA PRO A 133 16.60 -1.02 0.25
C PRO A 133 16.62 -2.34 1.02
N ASP A 134 15.60 -2.58 1.83
CA ASP A 134 15.56 -3.73 2.73
C ASP A 134 14.49 -4.75 2.31
N SER A 135 13.23 -4.35 2.37
CA SER A 135 12.10 -5.26 2.20
C SER A 135 10.81 -4.52 1.86
N VAL A 136 9.77 -5.26 1.46
CA VAL A 136 8.43 -4.73 1.26
C VAL A 136 7.39 -5.54 2.04
N GLN A 137 6.28 -4.90 2.38
CA GLN A 137 5.11 -5.52 2.96
C GLN A 137 3.86 -5.01 2.24
N PHE A 138 2.87 -5.88 2.05
CA PHE A 138 1.58 -5.52 1.45
C PHE A 138 0.53 -5.39 2.55
N ILE A 139 -0.27 -4.34 2.45
CA ILE A 139 -1.40 -4.07 3.34
C ILE A 139 -2.63 -3.94 2.47
N VAL A 140 -3.62 -4.80 2.70
CA VAL A 140 -4.91 -4.80 2.00
C VAL A 140 -5.99 -4.38 2.99
N GLU A 141 -6.61 -3.23 2.73
CA GLU A 141 -7.72 -2.69 3.49
C GLU A 141 -9.01 -3.03 2.74
N ALA A 142 -9.81 -3.97 3.26
CA ALA A 142 -11.08 -4.38 2.67
C ALA A 142 -12.23 -3.64 3.35
N GLY A 143 -13.08 -2.97 2.58
CA GLY A 143 -14.24 -2.21 3.04
C GLY A 143 -15.56 -2.90 2.67
N GLY A 144 -16.54 -2.83 3.58
CA GLY A 144 -17.86 -3.44 3.38
C GLY A 144 -18.74 -2.71 2.35
N GLU A 145 -19.90 -3.28 2.07
CA GLU A 145 -20.85 -2.72 1.09
C GLU A 145 -21.34 -1.31 1.46
N ASP A 146 -21.56 -1.02 2.74
CA ASP A 146 -22.10 0.27 3.16
C ASP A 146 -21.12 1.42 2.87
N ILE A 147 -19.80 1.20 3.06
CA ILE A 147 -18.79 2.21 2.75
C ILE A 147 -18.64 2.42 1.24
N TYR A 148 -18.71 1.35 0.45
CA TYR A 148 -18.74 1.43 -1.00
C TYR A 148 -19.97 2.20 -1.52
N THR A 149 -21.15 1.90 -0.98
CA THR A 149 -22.40 2.57 -1.34
C THR A 149 -22.36 4.05 -0.98
N TYR A 150 -21.82 4.40 0.19
CA TYR A 150 -21.61 5.78 0.60
C TYR A 150 -20.70 6.54 -0.39
N GLN A 151 -19.59 5.93 -0.81
CA GLN A 151 -18.69 6.53 -1.80
C GLN A 151 -19.35 6.74 -3.16
N LEU A 152 -20.07 5.72 -3.66
CA LEU A 152 -20.80 5.81 -4.93
C LEU A 152 -21.86 6.92 -4.90
N PHE A 153 -22.60 7.00 -3.80
CA PHE A 153 -23.60 8.02 -3.58
C PHE A 153 -22.96 9.42 -3.65
N ASN A 154 -21.90 9.66 -2.87
CA ASN A 154 -21.21 10.96 -2.86
C ASN A 154 -20.61 11.34 -4.22
N ALA A 155 -20.04 10.37 -4.95
CA ALA A 155 -19.50 10.59 -6.28
C ALA A 155 -20.60 11.01 -7.28
N SER A 156 -21.80 10.43 -7.17
CA SER A 156 -22.94 10.75 -8.03
C SER A 156 -23.51 12.15 -7.78
N THR A 157 -23.47 12.63 -6.54
CA THR A 157 -24.05 13.90 -6.12
C THR A 157 -23.22 15.11 -6.55
N LEU A 158 -21.90 14.96 -6.70
CA LEU A 158 -21.00 16.04 -7.13
C LEU A 158 -21.23 16.51 -8.58
N GLY A 159 -21.96 15.76 -9.40
CA GLY A 159 -22.12 16.05 -10.82
C GLY A 159 -23.24 17.00 -11.22
N ILE A 160 -24.26 17.27 -10.37
CA ILE A 160 -25.54 17.83 -10.87
C ILE A 160 -26.16 19.00 -10.05
N THR A 161 -25.79 19.30 -8.80
CA THR A 161 -26.61 20.25 -8.00
C THR A 161 -25.84 21.26 -7.14
N GLU A 162 -25.50 22.41 -7.73
CA GLU A 162 -25.34 23.66 -6.97
C GLU A 162 -26.75 24.18 -6.56
N GLY A 163 -27.26 23.76 -5.40
CA GLY A 163 -28.37 24.49 -4.74
C GLY A 163 -29.53 23.70 -4.12
N GLN A 164 -29.52 22.36 -4.13
CA GLN A 164 -30.52 21.56 -3.40
C GLN A 164 -29.91 20.86 -2.20
N VAL A 165 -30.73 20.65 -1.16
CA VAL A 165 -30.40 19.77 -0.02
C VAL A 165 -29.93 18.45 -0.60
N THR A 166 -28.65 18.18 -0.46
CA THR A 166 -28.05 16.93 -0.91
C THR A 166 -28.53 15.85 0.03
N ASP A 167 -29.28 14.89 -0.52
CA ASP A 167 -29.61 13.65 0.19
C ASP A 167 -28.30 13.07 0.75
N VAL A 168 -28.31 12.56 1.98
CA VAL A 168 -27.12 11.96 2.61
C VAL A 168 -27.38 10.47 2.75
N TYR A 169 -26.51 9.65 2.18
CA TYR A 169 -26.59 8.21 2.40
C TYR A 169 -26.42 7.89 3.90
N THR A 170 -27.36 7.09 4.42
CA THR A 170 -27.30 6.54 5.76
C THR A 170 -27.86 5.14 5.78
N ASN A 171 -27.21 4.24 6.50
CA ASN A 171 -27.74 2.92 6.85
C ASN A 171 -28.13 2.82 8.34
N VAL A 172 -28.29 3.98 8.98
CA VAL A 172 -28.62 4.10 10.39
C VAL A 172 -30.10 4.45 10.53
N GLU A 173 -30.90 3.50 10.99
CA GLU A 173 -32.31 3.69 11.27
C GLU A 173 -32.51 4.59 12.49
N GLY A 174 -33.39 5.59 12.37
CA GLY A 174 -33.65 6.53 13.47
C GLY A 174 -32.56 7.59 13.66
N GLY A 175 -31.61 7.74 12.72
CA GLY A 175 -30.55 8.73 12.77
C GLY A 175 -29.95 9.07 11.40
N LEU A 176 -28.84 9.80 11.42
CA LEU A 176 -27.96 9.99 10.27
C LEU A 176 -26.59 9.46 10.65
N GLY A 177 -25.97 8.71 9.75
CA GLY A 177 -24.64 8.16 9.94
C GLY A 177 -24.35 6.98 9.02
N LEU A 178 -23.11 6.52 9.07
CA LEU A 178 -22.63 5.34 8.36
C LEU A 178 -22.10 4.35 9.39
N PHE A 179 -22.61 3.13 9.36
CA PHE A 179 -22.08 2.01 10.12
C PHE A 179 -21.61 0.95 9.15
N SER A 180 -20.32 0.67 9.10
CA SER A 180 -19.76 -0.31 8.17
C SER A 180 -18.65 -1.10 8.84
N THR A 181 -18.14 -2.09 8.12
CA THR A 181 -17.03 -2.95 8.53
C THR A 181 -15.79 -2.67 7.70
N ARG A 182 -14.64 -3.00 8.28
CA ARG A 182 -13.35 -2.98 7.61
C ARG A 182 -12.48 -4.10 8.14
N PHE A 183 -11.81 -4.81 7.24
CA PHE A 183 -10.75 -5.76 7.59
C PHE A 183 -9.40 -5.26 7.04
N THR A 184 -8.31 -5.50 7.78
CA THR A 184 -6.96 -5.15 7.33
C THR A 184 -6.09 -6.40 7.34
N LYS A 185 -5.71 -6.87 6.16
CA LYS A 185 -4.74 -7.96 5.99
C LYS A 185 -3.35 -7.35 5.80
N ILE A 186 -2.40 -7.81 6.59
CA ILE A 186 -0.99 -7.41 6.48
C ILE A 186 -0.19 -8.66 6.11
N SER A 187 0.59 -8.58 5.04
CA SER A 187 1.42 -9.70 4.60
C SER A 187 2.62 -9.94 5.52
N GLY A 188 3.33 -11.03 5.27
CA GLY A 188 4.73 -11.16 5.71
C GLY A 188 5.62 -10.06 5.10
N ILE A 189 6.85 -9.98 5.60
CA ILE A 189 7.88 -9.06 5.08
C ILE A 189 8.70 -9.81 4.03
N TYR A 190 8.82 -9.23 2.84
CA TYR A 190 9.49 -9.83 1.70
C TYR A 190 10.75 -9.04 1.36
N PRO A 191 11.96 -9.59 1.56
CA PRO A 191 13.19 -8.91 1.20
C PRO A 191 13.20 -8.53 -0.28
N VAL A 192 13.74 -7.34 -0.59
CA VAL A 192 13.94 -6.97 -2.00
C VAL A 192 15.01 -7.87 -2.60
N SER A 193 14.80 -8.32 -3.84
CA SER A 193 15.81 -9.12 -4.55
C SER A 193 17.07 -8.30 -4.81
N ILE A 194 18.22 -8.97 -5.00
CA ILE A 194 19.49 -8.29 -5.33
C ILE A 194 19.32 -7.46 -6.61
N GLN A 195 18.67 -8.01 -7.64
CA GLN A 195 18.41 -7.35 -8.91
C GLN A 195 17.53 -6.09 -8.75
N THR A 196 16.53 -6.16 -7.88
CA THR A 196 15.69 -4.99 -7.54
C THR A 196 16.47 -3.95 -6.78
N ARG A 197 17.30 -4.36 -5.80
CA ARG A 197 18.16 -3.43 -5.08
C ARG A 197 19.14 -2.71 -6.02
N ASP A 198 19.76 -3.45 -6.93
CA ASP A 198 20.68 -2.88 -7.93
C ASP A 198 19.92 -1.93 -8.85
N SER A 199 18.72 -2.30 -9.30
CA SER A 199 17.87 -1.42 -10.09
C SER A 199 17.46 -0.15 -9.34
N ILE A 200 17.12 -0.25 -8.04
CA ILE A 200 16.78 0.91 -7.20
C ILE A 200 18.00 1.82 -7.07
N GLY A 201 19.21 1.26 -6.95
CA GLY A 201 20.44 2.04 -6.95
C GLY A 201 20.76 2.72 -8.29
N CYS A 202 20.58 2.00 -9.39
CA CYS A 202 21.25 2.29 -10.66
C CYS A 202 20.34 2.66 -11.83
N SER A 203 19.01 2.56 -11.68
CA SER A 203 18.11 2.91 -12.77
C SER A 203 18.17 4.40 -13.12
N SER A 204 17.74 4.75 -14.33
CA SER A 204 17.58 6.16 -14.73
C SER A 204 16.48 6.91 -13.97
N ILE A 205 15.70 6.23 -13.12
CA ILE A 205 14.57 6.82 -12.38
C ILE A 205 15.00 7.16 -10.95
N THR A 206 15.64 6.22 -10.26
CA THR A 206 16.04 6.33 -8.85
C THR A 206 17.55 6.51 -8.65
N GLY A 207 18.33 6.48 -9.75
CA GLY A 207 19.74 6.78 -9.74
C GLY A 207 20.01 8.19 -9.23
N GLY A 208 20.95 8.33 -8.29
CA GLY A 208 21.26 9.61 -7.64
C GLY A 208 20.43 9.93 -6.40
N HIS A 209 19.48 9.07 -6.00
CA HIS A 209 18.69 9.21 -4.77
C HIS A 209 19.35 8.55 -3.55
N ASN A 210 20.69 8.39 -3.60
CA ASN A 210 21.55 7.80 -2.56
C ASN A 210 21.24 6.34 -2.19
N PHE A 211 20.55 5.58 -3.06
CA PHE A 211 20.38 4.13 -2.92
C PHE A 211 21.61 3.31 -3.32
N THR A 212 22.51 3.94 -4.08
CA THR A 212 23.86 3.49 -4.34
C THR A 212 24.77 4.71 -4.38
N PRO A 213 26.07 4.58 -4.10
CA PRO A 213 27.06 5.57 -4.46
C PRO A 213 27.24 5.55 -5.98
N ASP A 214 27.01 6.70 -6.60
CA ASP A 214 27.35 7.01 -7.99
C ASP A 214 28.86 6.84 -8.23
N GLN A 215 29.36 6.64 -9.46
CA GLN A 215 30.80 6.62 -9.76
C GLN A 215 31.53 7.92 -9.36
N SER A 216 30.80 9.04 -9.22
CA SER A 216 31.31 10.27 -8.59
C SER A 216 31.37 10.23 -7.05
N LYS A 217 30.86 9.18 -6.42
CA LYS A 217 30.65 8.95 -4.99
C LYS A 217 31.26 7.60 -4.57
N PRO A 218 32.46 7.54 -3.97
CA PRO A 218 33.09 6.26 -3.61
C PRO A 218 32.24 5.44 -2.61
N GLY A 219 32.17 4.09 -2.71
CA GLY A 219 31.85 3.21 -1.54
C GLY A 219 30.77 2.10 -1.60
N PHE A 220 30.17 1.73 -2.73
CA PHE A 220 29.22 0.59 -2.83
C PHE A 220 29.08 0.15 -4.31
N PRO A 221 28.36 -0.93 -4.68
CA PRO A 221 28.59 -1.62 -5.95
C PRO A 221 28.42 -0.67 -7.14
N PHE A 222 29.42 -0.71 -8.02
CA PHE A 222 29.38 0.01 -9.29
C PHE A 222 28.14 -0.45 -10.06
N CYS A 223 27.30 0.51 -10.43
CA CYS A 223 26.32 0.31 -11.48
C CYS A 223 27.08 -0.13 -12.74
N ASN A 224 27.00 -1.42 -13.08
CA ASN A 224 27.53 -1.99 -14.31
C ASN A 224 26.42 -2.15 -15.33
#